data_AF-A0A349HR29-F1
#
_entry.id   AF-A0A349HR29-F1
#
_cell.length_a   1.000
_cell.length_b   1.000
_cell.length_c   1.000
_cell.angle_alpha   90.00
_cell.angle_beta   90.00
_cell.angle_gamma   90.00
#
_symmetry.space_group_name_H-M   'P 1'
#
loop_
_entity.id
_entity.type
_entity.pdbx_description
1 polymer ?
#
loop_
_entity_poly.entity_id
_entity_poly.type
_entity_poly.pdbx_seq_one_letter_code
_entity_poly.pdbx_strand_id
1 'polypeptide(L)' 'MSLKIIAGRANTGKSSFIYDEIKTQSKNSKAKLILIVPELMTYQAESNIIERFDLPGIMNIEILSFKRLERKIL' A
#
# COMPACT_ATOMS: atom_id res chain seq x y z
N MET A 1 -13.22 -14.84 3.14
CA MET A 1 -11.86 -14.27 3.34
C MET A 1 -10.91 -15.03 2.42
N SER A 2 -10.01 -14.33 1.73
CA SER A 2 -9.00 -14.94 0.85
C SER A 2 -7.60 -14.51 1.28
N LEU A 3 -6.65 -15.45 1.31
CA LEU A 3 -5.24 -15.18 1.57
C LEU A 3 -4.44 -15.37 0.28
N LYS A 4 -3.60 -14.40 -0.06
CA LYS A 4 -2.65 -14.49 -1.17
C LYS A 4 -1.24 -14.25 -0.62
N ILE A 5 -0.35 -15.20 -0.86
CA ILE A 5 1.05 -15.10 -0.45
C ILE A 5 1.87 -14.68 -1.68
N ILE A 6 2.59 -13.56 -1.57
CA ILE A 6 3.51 -13.07 -2.59
C ILE A 6 4.94 -13.24 -2.06
N ALA A 7 5.68 -14.19 -2.62
CA ALA A 7 7.03 -14.54 -2.18
C ALA A 7 8.03 -14.53 -3.35
N GLY A 8 9.30 -14.30 -3.05
CA GLY A 8 10.38 -14.23 -4.05
C GLY A 8 11.65 -13.60 -3.49
N ARG A 9 12.78 -13.81 -4.17
CA ARG A 9 14.10 -13.25 -3.79
C ARG A 9 14.07 -11.72 -3.76
N ALA A 10 15.07 -11.09 -3.14
CA ALA A 10 15.23 -9.63 -3.23
C ALA A 10 15.25 -9.18 -4.71
N ASN A 11 14.70 -7.99 -4.98
CA ASN A 11 14.63 -7.38 -6.32
C ASN A 11 13.82 -8.12 -7.39
N THR A 12 12.94 -9.06 -7.03
CA THR A 12 12.02 -9.73 -7.99
C THR A 12 10.72 -8.96 -8.25
N GLY A 13 10.65 -7.66 -7.91
CA GLY A 13 9.48 -6.82 -8.20
C GLY A 13 8.27 -6.96 -7.27
N LYS A 14 8.41 -7.59 -6.10
CA LYS A 14 7.29 -7.80 -5.14
C LYS A 14 6.55 -6.51 -4.78
N SER A 15 7.29 -5.46 -4.42
CA SER A 15 6.69 -4.17 -4.04
C SER A 15 5.95 -3.54 -5.22
N SER A 16 6.55 -3.54 -6.41
CA SER A 16 5.92 -3.06 -7.64
C SER A 16 4.63 -3.83 -7.93
N PHE A 17 4.65 -5.15 -7.83
CA PHE A 17 3.44 -5.96 -8.02
C PHE A 17 2.32 -5.56 -7.06
N ILE A 18 2.63 -5.40 -5.77
CA ILE A 18 1.64 -4.97 -4.76
C ILE A 18 1.09 -3.58 -5.09
N TYR A 19 1.94 -2.63 -5.49
CA TYR A 19 1.50 -1.28 -5.86
C TYR A 19 0.58 -1.28 -7.09
N ASP A 20 0.82 -2.14 -8.09
CA ASP A 20 -0.09 -2.27 -9.25
C ASP A 20 -1.45 -2.86 -8.87
N GLU A 21 -1.47 -3.85 -7.98
CA GLU A 21 -2.72 -4.41 -7.45
C GLU A 21 -3.51 -3.33 -6.69
N ILE A 22 -2.83 -2.55 -5.84
CA ILE A 22 -3.45 -1.43 -5.12
C ILE A 22 -4.01 -0.40 -6.12
N LYS A 23 -3.29 -0.07 -7.21
CA LYS A 23 -3.75 0.87 -8.25
C LYS A 23 -5.03 0.38 -8.91
N THR A 24 -5.05 -0.89 -9.25
CA THR A 24 -6.18 -1.54 -9.91
C THR A 24 -7.40 -1.57 -8.98
N GLN A 25 -7.20 -1.96 -7.72
CA GLN A 25 -8.29 -2.04 -6.73
C GLN A 25 -8.83 -0.66 -6.34
N SER A 26 -7.96 0.35 -6.24
CA SER A 26 -8.36 1.71 -5.88
C SER A 26 -9.30 2.33 -6.92
N LYS A 27 -9.13 2.00 -8.22
CA LYS A 27 -10.02 2.45 -9.30
C LYS A 27 -11.35 1.71 -9.32
N ASN A 28 -11.36 0.44 -8.96
CA ASN A 28 -12.52 -0.44 -9.11
C ASN A 28 -13.44 -0.45 -7.88
N SER A 29 -12.98 0.09 -6.75
CA SER A 29 -13.73 0.04 -5.49
C SER A 29 -13.54 1.31 -4.66
N LYS A 30 -14.62 1.76 -4.02
CA LYS A 30 -14.57 2.78 -2.96
C LYS A 30 -14.09 2.21 -1.63
N ALA A 31 -13.78 0.92 -1.56
CA ALA A 31 -13.27 0.29 -0.35
C ALA A 31 -11.95 0.93 0.06
N LYS A 32 -11.76 1.02 1.38
CA LYS A 32 -10.52 1.50 1.98
C LYS A 32 -9.44 0.44 1.86
N LEU A 33 -8.32 0.80 1.27
CA LEU A 33 -7.14 -0.05 1.13
C LEU A 33 -6.12 0.34 2.20
N ILE A 34 -5.57 -0.65 2.91
CA ILE A 34 -4.56 -0.43 3.95
C ILE A 34 -3.29 -1.14 3.53
N LEU A 35 -2.20 -0.38 3.38
CA LEU A 35 -0.86 -0.92 3.19
C LEU A 35 -0.07 -0.77 4.50
N ILE A 36 0.30 -1.90 5.11
CA ILE A 36 1.13 -1.91 6.30
C ILE A 36 2.60 -2.09 5.90
N VAL A 37 3.47 -1.21 6.38
CA VAL A 37 4.92 -1.23 6.14
C VAL A 37 5.69 -1.03 7.45
N PRO A 38 7.00 -1.33 7.50
CA PRO A 38 7.85 -0.95 8.62
C PRO A 38 7.80 0.55 8.92
N GLU A 39 7.99 0.95 10.19
CA GLU A 39 7.83 2.35 10.64
C GLU A 39 8.69 3.34 9.86
N LEU A 40 9.92 2.95 9.51
CA LEU A 40 10.86 3.80 8.76
C LEU A 40 10.56 3.88 7.24
N MET A 41 9.57 3.13 6.75
CA MET A 41 9.28 3.00 5.31
C MET A 41 8.00 3.71 4.86
N THR A 42 7.24 4.33 5.77
CA THR A 42 5.94 4.92 5.43
C THR A 42 6.06 6.01 4.36
N TYR A 43 7.03 6.92 4.50
CA TYR A 43 7.26 8.00 3.53
C TYR A 43 7.65 7.46 2.15
N GLN A 44 8.57 6.49 2.11
CA GLN A 44 9.01 5.89 0.84
C GLN A 44 7.86 5.16 0.14
N ALA A 45 7.01 4.45 0.89
CA ALA A 45 5.84 3.79 0.33
C ALA A 45 4.82 4.80 -0.22
N GLU A 46 4.57 5.90 0.50
CA GLU A 46 3.72 7.01 0.03
C GLU A 46 4.24 7.62 -1.28
N SER A 47 5.51 8.02 -1.34
CA SER A 47 6.12 8.61 -2.55
C SER A 47 6.01 7.67 -3.75
N ASN A 48 6.38 6.40 -3.58
CA ASN A 48 6.34 5.40 -4.65
C ASN A 48 4.92 5.21 -5.20
N ILE A 49 3.89 5.22 -4.35
CA ILE A 49 2.51 5.04 -4.80
C ILE A 49 2.05 6.30 -5.54
N ILE A 50 2.33 7.51 -5.03
CA ILE A 50 1.96 8.76 -5.69
C ILE A 50 2.60 8.85 -7.09
N GLU A 51 3.91 8.65 -7.18
CA GLU A 51 4.67 8.68 -8.44
C GLU A 51 4.13 7.66 -9.45
N ARG A 52 3.79 6.46 -8.96
CA ARG A 52 3.36 5.36 -9.84
C ARG A 52 1.91 5.48 -10.29
N PHE A 53 1.09 6.20 -9.54
CA PHE A 53 -0.35 6.23 -9.78
C PHE A 53 -0.71 7.34 -10.76
N ASP A 54 0.15 8.35 -10.93
CA ASP A 54 -0.11 9.54 -11.75
C ASP A 54 -1.48 10.15 -11.41
N LEU A 55 -1.76 10.27 -10.10
CA LEU A 55 -3.05 10.73 -9.59
C LEU A 55 -2.90 12.08 -8.89
N PRO A 56 -3.88 12.99 -9.06
CA PRO A 56 -3.95 14.24 -8.29
C PRO A 56 -4.29 14.02 -6.80
N GLY A 57 -4.55 12.78 -6.37
CA GLY A 57 -4.76 12.43 -4.97
C GLY A 57 -5.23 11.00 -4.79
N ILE A 58 -4.75 10.35 -3.72
CA ILE A 58 -5.10 8.97 -3.36
C ILE A 58 -6.07 9.01 -2.18
N MET A 59 -7.38 9.06 -2.45
CA MET A 59 -8.36 9.30 -1.38
C MET A 59 -8.73 8.05 -0.57
N ASN A 60 -8.50 6.83 -1.08
CA ASN A 60 -8.92 5.58 -0.43
C ASN A 60 -7.79 4.63 -0.01
N ILE A 61 -6.53 5.04 -0.10
CA ILE A 61 -5.38 4.22 0.32
C ILE A 61 -4.77 4.86 1.57
N GLU A 62 -4.56 4.03 2.58
CA GLU A 62 -3.88 4.44 3.80
C GLU A 62 -2.59 3.63 3.99
N ILE A 63 -1.48 4.34 4.20
CA ILE A 63 -0.16 3.74 4.38
C ILE A 63 0.23 3.90 5.84
N LEU A 64 0.36 2.77 6.53
CA LEU A 64 0.51 2.73 7.98
C LEU A 64 1.70 1.88 8.38
N SER A 65 2.31 2.26 9.50
CA SER A 65 3.07 1.31 10.31
C SER A 65 2.17 0.72 11.38
N PHE A 66 2.58 -0.38 12.01
CA PHE A 66 1.84 -0.95 13.13
C PHE A 66 1.58 0.07 14.24
N LYS A 67 2.57 0.91 14.56
CA LYS A 67 2.42 1.99 15.56
C LYS A 67 1.42 3.06 15.13
N ARG A 68 1.38 3.44 13.84
CA ARG A 68 0.35 4.38 13.33
C ARG A 68 -1.04 3.74 13.35
N LEU A 69 -1.14 2.45 13.05
CA LEU A 69 -2.39 1.69 13.11
C LEU A 69 -2.91 1.58 14.54
N GLU A 70 -2.04 1.29 15.51
CA GLU A 70 -2.36 1.24 16.94
C GLU A 70 -3.01 2.55 17.41
N ARG A 71 -2.34 3.69 17.22
CA ARG A 71 -2.84 5.02 17.60
C ARG A 71 -4.12 5.46 16.88
N LYS A 72 -4.53 4.72 15.84
CA LYS A 72 -5.77 5.00 15.10
C LYS A 72 -6.95 4.20 15.67
N ILE A 73 -6.66 3.06 16.29
CA ILE A 73 -7.67 2.15 16.85
C ILE A 73 -7.90 2.48 18.32
N LEU A 74 -6.84 2.78 19.06
CA LEU A 74 -6.85 3.24 20.44
C LEU A 74 -6.98 4.76 20.51
#